data_AF-A0A3D5FSZ9-F1
#
_entry.id   AF-A0A3D5FSZ9-F1
#
_cell.length_a   1.000
_cell.length_b   1.000
_cell.length_c   1.000
_cell.angle_alpha   90.00
_cell.angle_beta   90.00
_cell.angle_gamma   90.00
#
_symmetry.space_group_name_H-M   'P 1'
#
loop_
_entity.id
_entity.type
_entity.pdbx_description
1 polymer ?
#
loop_
_entity_poly.entity_id
_entity_poly.type
_entity_poly.pdbx_seq_one_letter_code
_entity_poly.pdbx_strand_id
1 'polypeptide(L)'
;MTPLVTAGDRVKSGSLVAESSGNAHWYRCSHAPLLSTVSANGHSTTGQHENGNGSVRSLELLIEEDSTPLGRCDHYHPAELDPEEIRDIARRAGLLGMGGGMFPTYVKLSPTDPIDWVIINGCESEPYLTCDHRVLLEHRDEVECGMRLAMQAVGATQGTIVTAKDDYLDGYEPRLIQKVLNRQVPKGGRPSHVGVVVLNVQSAQALHRAVCEHRPLVDRVVTVDGNT
;
A
#
# COMPACT_ATOMS: atom_id res chain seq x y z
N MET A 1 9.92 9.64 11.17
CA MET A 1 9.59 10.64 10.13
C MET A 1 9.65 12.01 10.77
N THR A 2 10.00 13.03 10.01
CA THR A 2 10.07 14.43 10.40
C THR A 2 8.86 15.14 9.79
N PRO A 3 8.11 15.94 10.58
CA PRO A 3 7.04 16.74 10.02
C PRO A 3 7.62 17.82 9.10
N LEU A 4 6.95 18.07 7.98
CA LEU A 4 7.28 19.15 7.03
C LEU A 4 6.37 20.38 7.21
N VAL A 5 5.45 20.30 8.17
CA VAL A 5 4.44 21.31 8.47
C VAL A 5 4.47 21.66 9.96
N THR A 6 3.94 22.82 10.30
CA THR A 6 3.88 23.40 11.64
C THR A 6 2.44 23.69 12.06
N ALA A 7 2.20 23.78 13.37
CA ALA A 7 0.87 24.09 13.89
C ALA A 7 0.38 25.44 13.34
N GLY A 8 -0.85 25.46 12.85
CA GLY A 8 -1.46 26.59 12.14
C GLY A 8 -1.33 26.54 10.61
N ASP A 9 -0.51 25.67 10.04
CA ASP A 9 -0.41 25.52 8.58
C ASP A 9 -1.70 24.93 8.00
N ARG A 10 -2.18 25.51 6.90
CA ARG A 10 -3.27 24.91 6.09
C ARG A 10 -2.68 24.04 4.99
N VAL A 11 -3.11 22.78 4.93
CA VAL A 11 -2.66 21.78 3.96
C VAL A 11 -3.83 21.29 3.12
N LYS A 12 -3.60 21.13 1.81
CA LYS A 12 -4.61 20.57 0.89
C LYS A 12 -4.58 19.04 0.94
N SER A 13 -5.67 18.39 0.54
CA SER A 13 -5.66 16.94 0.30
C SER A 13 -4.51 16.53 -0.62
N GLY A 14 -3.84 15.43 -0.30
CA GLY A 14 -2.67 14.92 -1.00
C GLY A 14 -1.35 15.63 -0.70
N SER A 15 -1.34 16.70 0.12
CA SER A 15 -0.08 17.40 0.44
C SER A 15 0.83 16.52 1.29
N LEU A 16 2.13 16.49 0.98
CA LEU A 16 3.13 15.81 1.81
C LEU A 16 3.28 16.53 3.16
N VAL A 17 3.04 15.83 4.27
CA VAL A 17 3.07 16.44 5.62
C VAL A 17 4.19 15.90 6.51
N ALA A 18 4.72 14.72 6.20
CA ALA A 18 5.86 14.14 6.92
C ALA A 18 6.63 13.17 6.04
N GLU A 19 7.94 13.06 6.26
CA GLU A 19 8.78 12.05 5.60
C GLU A 19 9.94 11.59 6.47
N SER A 20 10.48 10.41 6.18
CA SER A 20 11.83 10.03 6.62
C SER A 20 12.89 10.79 5.82
N SER A 21 14.13 10.80 6.28
CA SER A 21 15.23 11.33 5.47
C SER A 21 15.30 10.61 4.11
N GLY A 22 15.59 11.35 3.03
CA GLY A 22 15.59 10.80 1.66
C GLY A 22 16.59 9.65 1.44
N ASN A 23 17.61 9.57 2.28
CA ASN A 23 18.64 8.54 2.33
C ASN A 23 18.36 7.44 3.37
N ALA A 24 17.18 7.40 3.99
CA ALA A 24 16.80 6.34 4.91
C ALA A 24 16.74 4.98 4.17
N HIS A 25 17.20 3.92 4.85
CA HIS A 25 17.16 2.56 4.30
C HIS A 25 15.78 2.19 3.75
N TRP A 26 14.71 2.55 4.47
CA TRP A 26 13.33 2.50 3.99
C TRP A 26 12.72 3.90 4.10
N TYR A 27 12.56 4.54 2.94
CA TYR A 27 11.87 5.81 2.84
C TYR A 27 10.38 5.61 3.17
N ARG A 28 9.82 6.55 3.92
CA ARG A 28 8.41 6.61 4.29
C ARG A 28 7.96 8.04 4.23
N CYS A 29 6.73 8.26 3.79
CA CYS A 29 6.08 9.55 3.81
C CYS A 29 4.61 9.42 4.19
N SER A 30 4.00 10.55 4.54
CA SER A 30 2.58 10.65 4.83
C SER A 30 2.02 11.92 4.22
N HIS A 31 0.80 11.81 3.70
CA HIS A 31 0.09 12.89 3.03
C HIS A 31 -1.17 13.27 3.81
N ALA A 32 -1.57 14.53 3.72
CA ALA A 32 -2.82 15.01 4.28
C ALA A 32 -3.98 14.36 3.51
N PRO A 33 -4.92 13.68 4.18
CA PRO A 33 -6.02 13.00 3.49
C PRO A 33 -7.06 13.98 2.94
N LEU A 34 -7.28 15.08 3.65
CA LEU A 34 -8.28 16.10 3.32
C LEU A 34 -7.68 17.50 3.45
N LEU A 35 -8.45 18.51 3.04
CA LEU A 35 -8.18 19.89 3.42
C LEU A 35 -8.21 20.01 4.94
N SER A 36 -7.12 20.47 5.54
CA SER A 36 -6.96 20.50 6.99
C SER A 36 -6.08 21.64 7.46
N THR A 37 -6.31 22.11 8.69
CA THR A 37 -5.35 22.90 9.46
C THR A 37 -4.56 21.97 10.38
N VAL A 38 -3.24 22.13 10.46
CA VAL A 38 -2.40 21.42 11.43
C VAL A 38 -2.71 21.95 12.83
N SER A 39 -3.31 21.10 13.68
CA SER A 39 -3.74 21.49 15.04
C SER A 39 -2.56 21.48 16.02
N ALA A 40 -1.70 20.47 15.93
CA ALA A 40 -0.56 20.32 16.83
C ALA A 40 0.53 19.41 16.25
N ASN A 41 1.78 19.73 16.60
CA ASN A 41 2.93 18.86 16.44
C ASN A 41 3.28 18.28 17.81
N GLY A 42 2.63 17.18 18.20
CA GLY A 42 2.71 16.62 19.54
C GLY A 42 3.67 15.44 19.68
N HIS A 43 4.29 15.31 20.86
CA HIS A 43 4.62 13.98 21.38
C HIS A 43 3.35 13.46 22.03
N SER A 44 2.63 12.56 21.38
CA SER A 44 1.54 11.88 22.06
C SER A 44 2.12 10.78 22.94
N THR A 45 1.92 10.93 24.25
CA THR A 45 2.08 9.85 25.24
C THR A 45 0.83 8.97 25.33
N THR A 46 -0.10 9.05 24.38
CA THR A 46 -1.28 8.16 24.39
C THR A 46 -0.89 6.78 23.89
N GLY A 47 -0.53 5.93 24.85
CA GLY A 47 -0.50 4.48 24.71
C GLY A 47 0.70 3.89 25.42
N GLN A 48 0.49 3.25 26.57
CA GLN A 48 1.33 2.11 26.93
C GLN A 48 1.20 1.11 25.79
N HIS A 49 2.13 1.11 24.84
CA HIS A 49 2.25 -0.01 23.93
C HIS A 49 2.72 -1.20 24.77
N GLU A 50 2.09 -2.37 24.58
CA GLU A 50 2.40 -3.63 25.28
C GLU A 50 3.89 -4.06 25.14
N ASN A 51 4.66 -3.38 24.28
CA ASN A 51 6.07 -3.64 24.01
C ASN A 51 7.07 -2.53 24.44
N GLY A 52 6.68 -1.57 25.30
CA GLY A 52 7.64 -0.73 26.05
C GLY A 52 7.37 0.79 26.06
N ASN A 53 8.07 1.48 26.97
CA ASN A 53 8.07 2.94 27.12
C ASN A 53 8.74 3.62 25.91
N GLY A 54 7.98 3.95 24.89
CA GLY A 54 8.42 4.78 23.76
C GLY A 54 7.54 6.02 23.63
N SER A 55 8.16 7.19 23.42
CA SER A 55 7.43 8.39 23.04
C SER A 55 7.07 8.31 21.56
N VAL A 56 5.78 8.33 21.24
CA VAL A 56 5.29 8.38 19.86
C VAL A 56 5.08 9.85 19.48
N ARG A 57 5.57 10.24 18.30
CA ARG A 57 5.26 11.55 17.73
C ARG A 57 4.00 11.43 16.87
N SER A 58 3.02 12.29 17.10
CA SER A 58 1.81 12.39 16.31
C SER A 58 1.74 13.74 15.62
N LEU A 59 1.17 13.74 14.41
CA LEU A 59 0.76 14.95 13.71
C LEU A 59 -0.76 14.95 13.68
N GLU A 60 -1.37 15.99 14.25
CA GLU A 60 -2.82 16.12 14.32
C GLU A 60 -3.31 17.12 13.27
N LEU A 61 -4.20 16.64 12.40
CA LEU A 61 -4.82 17.43 11.35
C LEU A 61 -6.29 17.64 11.70
N LEU A 62 -6.69 18.90 11.84
CA LEU A 62 -8.09 19.29 11.97
C LEU A 62 -8.66 19.46 10.57
N ILE A 63 -9.55 18.54 10.18
CA ILE A 63 -10.23 18.58 8.88
C ILE A 63 -11.16 19.79 8.86
N GLU A 64 -11.01 20.62 7.83
CA GLU A 64 -11.82 21.84 7.67
C GLU A 64 -13.11 21.56 6.89
N GLU A 65 -12.98 20.83 5.78
CA GLU A 65 -14.08 20.42 4.91
C GLU A 65 -13.77 19.05 4.32
N ASP A 66 -14.84 18.30 4.01
CA ASP A 66 -14.73 17.12 3.15
C ASP A 66 -14.47 17.62 1.72
N SER A 67 -13.19 17.75 1.38
CA SER A 67 -12.78 18.18 0.04
C SER A 67 -13.21 17.12 -0.97
N THR A 68 -13.61 17.57 -2.17
CA THR A 68 -13.86 16.68 -3.30
C THR A 68 -12.68 15.70 -3.46
N PRO A 69 -12.92 14.40 -3.71
CA PRO A 69 -11.85 13.42 -3.87
C PRO A 69 -10.80 13.96 -4.84
N LEU A 70 -9.51 13.71 -4.54
CA LEU A 70 -8.42 13.96 -5.48
C LEU A 70 -8.86 13.45 -6.85
N GLY A 71 -8.92 14.37 -7.83
CA GLY A 71 -9.67 14.17 -9.06
C GLY A 71 -9.32 12.85 -9.74
N ARG A 72 -10.31 12.13 -10.25
CA ARG A 72 -10.08 11.03 -11.17
C ARG A 72 -9.48 11.63 -12.45
N CYS A 73 -8.22 11.31 -12.74
CA CYS A 73 -7.67 11.57 -14.06
C CYS A 73 -8.19 10.51 -15.05
N ASP A 74 -8.28 10.90 -16.32
CA ASP A 74 -8.55 9.95 -17.40
C ASP A 74 -7.49 8.84 -17.37
N HIS A 75 -7.94 7.60 -17.51
CA HIS A 75 -7.12 6.39 -17.39
C HIS A 75 -5.75 6.56 -18.06
N TYR A 76 -4.70 6.67 -17.26
CA TYR A 76 -3.34 6.69 -17.78
C TYR A 76 -3.03 5.35 -18.46
N HIS A 77 -2.52 5.39 -19.69
CA HIS A 77 -2.12 4.19 -20.41
C HIS A 77 -0.78 3.68 -19.85
N PRO A 78 -0.74 2.50 -19.18
CA PRO A 78 0.45 2.03 -18.47
C PRO A 78 1.71 1.88 -19.34
N ALA A 79 1.55 1.74 -20.66
CA ALA A 79 2.63 1.42 -21.60
C ALA A 79 3.70 2.51 -21.78
N GLU A 80 3.50 3.71 -21.22
CA GLU A 80 4.40 4.86 -21.46
C GLU A 80 5.42 5.12 -20.34
N LEU A 81 5.29 4.48 -19.17
CA LEU A 81 6.20 4.72 -18.03
C LEU A 81 7.34 3.72 -17.96
N ASP A 82 8.52 4.20 -17.58
CA ASP A 82 9.63 3.30 -17.27
C ASP A 82 9.40 2.58 -15.92
N PRO A 83 9.90 1.34 -15.75
CA PRO A 83 9.78 0.60 -14.50
C PRO A 83 10.31 1.35 -13.27
N GLU A 84 11.31 2.21 -13.44
CA GLU A 84 11.84 3.07 -12.38
C GLU A 84 10.87 4.19 -11.98
N GLU A 85 10.16 4.77 -12.94
CA GLU A 85 9.17 5.82 -12.67
C GLU A 85 7.99 5.27 -11.86
N ILE A 86 7.50 4.06 -12.19
CA ILE A 86 6.43 3.40 -11.42
C ILE A 86 6.87 3.19 -9.96
N ARG A 87 8.11 2.75 -9.75
CA ARG A 87 8.69 2.55 -8.41
C ARG A 87 8.83 3.87 -7.65
N ASP A 88 9.29 4.92 -8.32
CA ASP A 88 9.43 6.24 -7.71
C ASP A 88 8.09 6.89 -7.37
N ILE A 89 7.07 6.73 -8.23
CA ILE A 89 5.69 7.13 -7.93
C ILE A 89 5.19 6.38 -6.69
N ALA A 90 5.33 5.05 -6.63
CA ALA A 90 4.94 4.26 -5.47
C ALA A 90 5.65 4.71 -4.18
N ARG A 91 6.93 5.09 -4.30
CA ARG A 91 7.77 5.60 -3.20
C ARG A 91 7.27 6.97 -2.72
N ARG A 92 7.09 7.93 -3.62
CA ARG A 92 6.66 9.30 -3.29
C ARG A 92 5.21 9.37 -2.84
N ALA A 93 4.34 8.52 -3.36
CA ALA A 93 2.94 8.39 -2.94
C ALA A 93 2.78 7.76 -1.55
N GLY A 94 3.86 7.24 -0.96
CA GLY A 94 3.83 6.62 0.36
C GLY A 94 3.10 5.28 0.39
N LEU A 95 3.13 4.52 -0.71
CA LEU A 95 2.38 3.26 -0.79
C LEU A 95 2.94 2.20 0.16
N LEU A 96 2.04 1.55 0.90
CA LEU A 96 2.33 0.50 1.85
C LEU A 96 1.60 -0.80 1.48
N GLY A 97 2.14 -1.93 1.93
CA GLY A 97 1.52 -3.24 1.88
C GLY A 97 0.30 -3.31 2.80
N MET A 98 -0.90 -3.37 2.22
CA MET A 98 -2.17 -3.25 2.93
C MET A 98 -2.67 -4.56 3.57
N GLY A 99 -1.99 -5.69 3.31
CA GLY A 99 -2.27 -6.99 3.93
C GLY A 99 -1.77 -7.17 5.37
N GLY A 100 -1.58 -6.07 6.13
CA GLY A 100 -1.23 -6.10 7.56
C GLY A 100 0.22 -5.74 7.91
N GLY A 101 1.20 -6.13 7.09
CA GLY A 101 2.63 -5.87 7.38
C GLY A 101 3.12 -4.43 7.13
N MET A 102 2.36 -3.62 6.39
CA MET A 102 2.70 -2.21 6.07
C MET A 102 4.13 -2.01 5.54
N PHE A 103 4.61 -2.98 4.76
CA PHE A 103 5.92 -2.92 4.12
C PHE A 103 5.86 -1.97 2.91
N PRO A 104 6.83 -1.08 2.68
CA PRO A 104 6.75 -0.14 1.56
C PRO A 104 6.63 -0.84 0.21
N THR A 105 5.59 -0.50 -0.56
CA THR A 105 5.27 -1.20 -1.82
C THR A 105 6.40 -1.05 -2.83
N TYR A 106 7.04 0.13 -2.91
CA TYR A 106 8.16 0.35 -3.83
C TYR A 106 9.35 -0.59 -3.58
N VAL A 107 9.56 -1.04 -2.33
CA VAL A 107 10.61 -2.01 -2.00
C VAL A 107 10.23 -3.40 -2.51
N LYS A 108 8.95 -3.81 -2.42
CA LYS A 108 8.48 -5.05 -3.05
C LYS A 108 8.62 -5.01 -4.57
N LEU A 109 8.45 -3.82 -5.17
CA LEU A 109 8.62 -3.59 -6.60
C LEU A 109 10.08 -3.39 -7.02
N SER A 110 11.05 -3.42 -6.08
CA SER A 110 12.49 -3.27 -6.37
C SER A 110 13.30 -4.50 -5.93
N PRO A 111 12.93 -5.72 -6.38
CA PRO A 111 13.67 -6.92 -6.04
C PRO A 111 15.05 -6.92 -6.70
N THR A 112 16.02 -7.56 -6.04
CA THR A 112 17.35 -7.82 -6.60
C THR A 112 17.35 -9.03 -7.53
N ASP A 113 16.48 -10.00 -7.26
CA ASP A 113 16.33 -11.22 -8.05
C ASP A 113 15.34 -11.00 -9.20
N PRO A 114 15.52 -11.68 -10.36
CA PRO A 114 14.57 -11.64 -11.46
C PRO A 114 13.18 -12.12 -11.05
N ILE A 115 12.14 -11.42 -11.48
CA ILE A 115 10.74 -11.77 -11.21
C ILE A 115 10.06 -12.14 -12.52
N ASP A 116 9.37 -13.28 -12.54
CA ASP A 116 8.55 -13.72 -13.67
C ASP A 116 7.05 -13.71 -13.34
N TRP A 117 6.67 -13.68 -12.06
CA TRP A 117 5.28 -13.67 -11.60
C TRP A 117 4.94 -12.52 -10.64
N VAL A 118 3.76 -11.93 -10.86
CA VAL A 118 3.06 -11.11 -9.87
C VAL A 118 1.78 -11.82 -9.43
N ILE A 119 1.54 -11.89 -8.12
CA ILE A 119 0.30 -12.41 -7.54
C ILE A 119 -0.37 -11.30 -6.76
N ILE A 120 -1.64 -11.03 -7.06
CA ILE A 120 -2.51 -10.24 -6.19
C ILE A 120 -3.21 -11.20 -5.24
N ASN A 121 -2.87 -11.11 -3.96
CA ASN A 121 -3.46 -11.87 -2.89
C ASN A 121 -4.78 -11.21 -2.44
N GLY A 122 -5.90 -11.81 -2.82
CA GLY A 122 -7.25 -11.47 -2.40
C GLY A 122 -7.94 -12.65 -1.70
N CYS A 123 -7.19 -13.57 -1.10
CA CYS A 123 -7.75 -14.72 -0.36
C CYS A 123 -8.52 -14.30 0.89
N GLU A 124 -8.16 -13.16 1.49
CA GLU A 124 -8.83 -12.56 2.66
C GLU A 124 -9.16 -13.61 3.74
N SER A 125 -8.11 -14.25 4.26
CA SER A 125 -8.26 -15.49 5.03
C SER A 125 -8.65 -15.26 6.49
N GLU A 126 -8.41 -14.07 7.04
CA GLU A 126 -8.77 -13.68 8.39
C GLU A 126 -10.30 -13.66 8.60
N PRO A 127 -10.80 -14.15 9.75
CA PRO A 127 -12.21 -14.04 10.08
C PRO A 127 -12.69 -12.59 10.02
N TYR A 128 -13.91 -12.40 9.51
CA TYR A 128 -14.62 -11.11 9.38
C TYR A 128 -14.06 -10.13 8.35
N LEU A 129 -12.84 -10.29 7.83
CA LEU A 129 -12.36 -9.40 6.77
C LEU A 129 -13.17 -9.60 5.47
N THR A 130 -13.64 -8.49 4.90
CA THR A 130 -14.37 -8.42 3.63
C THR A 130 -13.98 -7.21 2.77
N CYS A 131 -12.96 -6.46 3.18
CA CYS A 131 -12.55 -5.23 2.51
C CYS A 131 -11.91 -5.51 1.13
N ASP A 132 -11.11 -6.56 1.00
CA ASP A 132 -10.50 -6.91 -0.28
C ASP A 132 -11.55 -7.48 -1.25
N HIS A 133 -12.47 -8.30 -0.75
CA HIS A 133 -13.64 -8.75 -1.51
C HIS A 133 -14.46 -7.57 -2.04
N ARG A 134 -14.75 -6.58 -1.20
CA ARG A 134 -15.49 -5.36 -1.55
C ARG A 134 -14.77 -4.56 -2.64
N VAL A 135 -13.45 -4.37 -2.50
CA VAL A 135 -12.63 -3.66 -3.50
C VAL A 135 -12.62 -4.40 -4.84
N LEU A 136 -12.55 -5.73 -4.84
CA LEU A 136 -12.61 -6.51 -6.09
C LEU A 136 -13.97 -6.45 -6.77
N LEU A 137 -15.07 -6.32 -6.03
CA LEU A 137 -16.40 -6.16 -6.60
C LEU A 137 -16.60 -4.78 -7.25
N GLU A 138 -16.07 -3.73 -6.64
CA GLU A 138 -16.38 -2.35 -7.01
C GLU A 138 -15.31 -1.69 -7.88
N HIS A 139 -14.07 -2.16 -7.77
CA HIS A 139 -12.89 -1.52 -8.36
C HIS A 139 -11.95 -2.53 -9.04
N ARG A 140 -12.51 -3.61 -9.58
CA ARG A 140 -11.73 -4.66 -10.29
C ARG A 140 -10.74 -4.07 -11.29
N ASP A 141 -11.17 -3.11 -12.11
CA ASP A 141 -10.35 -2.54 -13.17
C ASP A 141 -9.13 -1.78 -12.62
N GLU A 142 -9.30 -1.09 -11.49
CA GLU A 142 -8.20 -0.43 -10.77
C GLU A 142 -7.20 -1.48 -10.24
N VAL A 143 -7.68 -2.58 -9.68
CA VAL A 143 -6.84 -3.68 -9.17
C VAL A 143 -6.08 -4.37 -10.31
N GLU A 144 -6.75 -4.63 -11.43
CA GLU A 144 -6.16 -5.25 -12.61
C GLU A 144 -5.09 -4.33 -13.24
N CYS A 145 -5.36 -3.04 -13.34
CA CYS A 145 -4.38 -2.06 -13.80
C CYS A 145 -3.19 -1.98 -12.84
N GLY A 146 -3.44 -1.96 -11.53
CA GLY A 146 -2.41 -2.02 -10.50
C GLY A 146 -1.51 -3.26 -10.61
N MET A 147 -2.09 -4.42 -10.90
CA MET A 147 -1.34 -5.65 -11.15
C MET A 147 -0.43 -5.51 -12.38
N ARG A 148 -0.94 -4.98 -13.50
CA ARG A 148 -0.14 -4.76 -14.71
C ARG A 148 0.99 -3.76 -14.50
N LEU A 149 0.75 -2.69 -13.76
CA LEU A 149 1.78 -1.73 -13.36
C LEU A 149 2.85 -2.40 -12.49
N ALA A 150 2.46 -3.25 -11.55
CA ALA A 150 3.41 -4.01 -10.75
C ALA A 150 4.23 -4.98 -11.62
N MET A 151 3.61 -5.65 -12.59
CA MET A 151 4.31 -6.53 -13.54
C MET A 151 5.35 -5.76 -14.35
N GLN A 152 4.99 -4.58 -14.88
CA GLN A 152 5.90 -3.70 -15.61
C GLN A 152 7.05 -3.21 -14.73
N ALA A 153 6.77 -2.82 -13.49
CA ALA A 153 7.79 -2.34 -12.53
C ALA A 153 8.87 -3.40 -12.21
N VAL A 154 8.51 -4.68 -12.25
CA VAL A 154 9.42 -5.80 -11.89
C VAL A 154 9.86 -6.65 -13.09
N GLY A 155 9.35 -6.36 -14.29
CA GLY A 155 9.63 -7.13 -15.50
C GLY A 155 8.95 -8.51 -15.58
N ALA A 156 7.87 -8.73 -14.82
CA ALA A 156 7.14 -9.99 -14.83
C ALA A 156 6.32 -10.16 -16.11
N THR A 157 6.26 -11.39 -16.62
CA THR A 157 5.47 -11.72 -17.82
C THR A 157 4.15 -12.39 -17.48
N GLN A 158 3.99 -12.88 -16.25
CA GLN A 158 2.81 -13.57 -15.78
C GLN A 158 2.21 -12.85 -14.55
N GLY A 159 0.89 -12.80 -14.49
CA GLY A 159 0.16 -12.13 -13.42
C GLY A 159 -1.17 -12.83 -13.14
N THR A 160 -1.54 -12.94 -11.87
CA THR A 160 -2.86 -13.48 -11.47
C THR A 160 -3.39 -12.82 -10.21
N ILE A 161 -4.72 -12.73 -10.13
CA ILE A 161 -5.45 -12.34 -8.92
C ILE A 161 -6.02 -13.63 -8.31
N VAL A 162 -5.74 -13.89 -7.03
CA VAL A 162 -6.18 -15.11 -6.35
C VAL A 162 -7.14 -14.77 -5.23
N THR A 163 -8.36 -15.29 -5.33
CA THR A 163 -9.44 -15.07 -4.35
C THR A 163 -9.89 -16.35 -3.65
N ALA A 164 -9.37 -17.51 -4.05
CA ALA A 164 -9.78 -18.80 -3.51
C ALA A 164 -9.26 -19.01 -2.09
N LYS A 165 -10.18 -19.22 -1.15
CA LYS A 165 -9.94 -19.48 0.27
C LYS A 165 -10.43 -20.88 0.62
N ASP A 166 -9.57 -21.89 0.42
CA ASP A 166 -9.87 -23.26 0.85
C ASP A 166 -9.39 -23.50 2.28
N ASP A 167 -8.33 -22.79 2.70
CA ASP A 167 -7.71 -22.87 4.01
C ASP A 167 -7.38 -21.45 4.53
N TYR A 168 -7.37 -21.28 5.86
CA TYR A 168 -6.92 -20.05 6.52
C TYR A 168 -5.48 -19.68 6.13
N LEU A 169 -4.61 -20.67 5.92
CA LEU A 169 -3.21 -20.45 5.54
C LEU A 169 -3.05 -19.96 4.09
N ASP A 170 -4.09 -19.97 3.27
CA ASP A 170 -4.00 -19.54 1.87
C ASP A 170 -3.73 -18.04 1.71
N GLY A 171 -4.02 -17.23 2.74
CA GLY A 171 -3.64 -15.81 2.78
C GLY A 171 -2.15 -15.57 3.04
N TYR A 172 -1.41 -16.57 3.53
CA TYR A 172 0.02 -16.45 3.83
C TYR A 172 0.87 -16.57 2.55
N GLU A 173 1.69 -15.56 2.25
CA GLU A 173 2.38 -15.45 0.94
C GLU A 173 3.16 -16.72 0.52
N PRO A 174 3.99 -17.37 1.36
CA PRO A 174 4.68 -18.61 0.98
C PRO A 174 3.73 -19.77 0.64
N ARG A 175 2.61 -19.89 1.35
CA ARG A 175 1.62 -20.94 1.11
C ARG A 175 0.86 -20.67 -0.18
N LEU A 176 0.48 -19.43 -0.41
CA LEU A 176 -0.16 -18.99 -1.66
C LEU A 176 0.73 -19.28 -2.87
N ILE A 177 2.01 -18.93 -2.80
CA ILE A 177 2.99 -19.20 -3.86
C ILE A 177 3.13 -20.71 -4.12
N GLN A 178 3.20 -21.52 -3.06
CA GLN A 178 3.23 -22.97 -3.18
C GLN A 178 1.97 -23.50 -3.87
N LYS A 179 0.79 -23.01 -3.49
CA LYS A 179 -0.50 -23.47 -4.04
C LYS A 179 -0.67 -23.10 -5.51
N VAL A 180 -0.31 -21.88 -5.89
CA VAL A 180 -0.53 -21.32 -7.23
C VAL A 180 0.55 -21.78 -8.22
N LEU A 181 1.82 -21.76 -7.79
CA LEU A 181 2.97 -21.94 -8.69
C LEU A 181 3.80 -23.19 -8.39
N ASN A 182 3.46 -23.94 -7.35
CA ASN A 182 4.26 -25.08 -6.86
C ASN A 182 5.73 -24.70 -6.56
N ARG A 183 5.96 -23.46 -6.10
CA ARG A 183 7.28 -22.95 -5.69
C ARG A 183 7.35 -22.86 -4.17
N GLN A 184 8.49 -23.26 -3.60
CA GLN A 184 8.69 -23.24 -2.16
C GLN A 184 9.61 -22.09 -1.75
N VAL A 185 9.07 -21.12 -1.02
CA VAL A 185 9.88 -20.04 -0.45
C VAL A 185 10.79 -20.62 0.64
N PRO A 186 12.12 -20.41 0.59
CA PRO A 186 13.04 -20.90 1.62
C PRO A 186 12.67 -20.36 3.00
N LYS A 187 12.98 -21.12 4.06
CA LYS A 187 12.77 -20.66 5.45
C LYS A 187 13.56 -19.36 5.69
N GLY A 188 12.86 -18.29 6.09
CA GLY A 188 13.46 -16.96 6.26
C GLY A 188 13.73 -16.21 4.94
N GLY A 189 13.40 -16.81 3.79
CA GLY A 189 13.46 -16.18 2.48
C GLY A 189 12.25 -15.29 2.20
N ARG A 190 12.28 -14.63 1.05
CA ARG A 190 11.21 -13.77 0.53
C ARG A 190 10.63 -14.34 -0.75
N PRO A 191 9.38 -14.00 -1.12
CA PRO A 191 8.82 -14.34 -2.43
C PRO A 191 9.73 -14.06 -3.63
N SER A 192 10.50 -12.96 -3.58
CA SER A 192 11.42 -12.58 -4.66
C SER A 192 12.51 -13.62 -4.91
N HIS A 193 12.95 -14.36 -3.89
CA HIS A 193 13.95 -15.43 -4.03
C HIS A 193 13.45 -16.62 -4.88
N VAL A 194 12.14 -16.69 -5.16
CA VAL A 194 11.53 -17.70 -6.03
C VAL A 194 10.84 -17.07 -7.25
N GLY A 195 11.23 -15.84 -7.61
CA GLY A 195 10.77 -15.14 -8.81
C GLY A 195 9.35 -14.57 -8.70
N VAL A 196 8.85 -14.33 -7.48
CA VAL A 196 7.47 -13.88 -7.27
C VAL A 196 7.41 -12.58 -6.48
N VAL A 197 6.54 -11.67 -6.90
CA VAL A 197 6.08 -10.54 -6.09
C VAL A 197 4.62 -10.75 -5.72
N VAL A 198 4.31 -10.65 -4.43
CA VAL A 198 2.94 -10.74 -3.92
C VAL A 198 2.52 -9.38 -3.39
N LEU A 199 1.40 -8.86 -3.91
CA LEU A 199 0.75 -7.63 -3.44
C LEU A 199 -0.65 -7.95 -2.93
N ASN A 200 -1.12 -7.20 -1.95
CA ASN A 200 -2.52 -7.24 -1.53
C ASN A 200 -3.40 -6.47 -2.55
N VAL A 201 -4.69 -6.80 -2.59
CA VAL A 201 -5.71 -6.14 -3.46
C VAL A 201 -5.66 -4.62 -3.32
N GLN A 202 -5.75 -4.08 -2.11
CA GLN A 202 -5.74 -2.63 -1.90
C GLN A 202 -4.40 -1.99 -2.23
N SER A 203 -3.29 -2.71 -2.08
CA SER A 203 -1.97 -2.20 -2.52
C SER A 203 -1.88 -2.09 -4.05
N ALA A 204 -2.46 -3.04 -4.79
CA ALA A 204 -2.53 -2.95 -6.24
C ALA A 204 -3.42 -1.78 -6.69
N GLN A 205 -4.60 -1.64 -6.08
CA GLN A 205 -5.47 -0.50 -6.32
C GLN A 205 -4.78 0.84 -6.02
N ALA A 206 -4.06 0.93 -4.90
CA ALA A 206 -3.32 2.14 -4.54
C ALA A 206 -2.20 2.45 -5.55
N LEU A 207 -1.57 1.43 -6.13
CA LEU A 207 -0.59 1.62 -7.20
C LEU A 207 -1.24 2.21 -8.46
N HIS A 208 -2.41 1.70 -8.86
CA HIS A 208 -3.20 2.29 -9.94
C HIS A 208 -3.51 3.76 -9.66
N ARG A 209 -4.07 4.07 -8.49
CA ARG A 209 -4.45 5.44 -8.11
C ARG A 209 -3.25 6.39 -8.06
N ALA A 210 -2.11 5.92 -7.57
CA ALA A 210 -0.89 6.73 -7.53
C ALA A 210 -0.34 7.05 -8.93
N VAL A 211 -0.34 6.05 -9.82
CA VAL A 211 0.20 6.20 -11.18
C VAL A 211 -0.76 6.92 -12.10
N CYS A 212 -2.03 6.52 -12.10
CA CYS A 212 -3.03 6.96 -13.06
C CYS A 212 -3.80 8.20 -12.61
N GLU A 213 -4.01 8.38 -11.29
CA GLU A 213 -4.78 9.49 -10.72
C GLU A 213 -3.91 10.48 -9.95
N HIS A 214 -2.59 10.26 -9.91
CA HIS A 214 -1.64 11.04 -9.09
C HIS A 214 -2.05 11.14 -7.62
N ARG A 215 -2.68 10.08 -7.11
CA ARG A 215 -3.25 10.05 -5.77
C ARG A 215 -2.34 9.35 -4.77
N PRO A 216 -1.78 10.05 -3.76
CA PRO A 216 -1.01 9.40 -2.72
C PRO A 216 -1.88 8.47 -1.86
N LEU A 217 -1.25 7.60 -1.08
CA LEU A 217 -1.97 6.75 -0.13
C LEU A 217 -2.52 7.61 1.02
N VAL A 218 -3.81 7.89 0.96
CA VAL A 218 -4.54 8.68 1.97
C VAL A 218 -5.78 7.97 2.51
N ASP A 219 -6.23 6.93 1.81
CA ASP A 219 -7.43 6.16 2.15
C ASP A 219 -7.15 4.65 2.12
N ARG A 220 -7.96 3.90 2.87
CA ARG A 220 -8.00 2.44 2.85
C ARG A 220 -9.41 1.95 3.15
N VAL A 221 -9.77 0.82 2.58
CA VAL A 221 -11.00 0.11 2.94
C VAL A 221 -10.71 -0.75 4.17
N VAL A 222 -11.53 -0.58 5.20
CA VAL A 222 -11.46 -1.36 6.43
C VAL A 222 -12.77 -2.11 6.62
N THR A 223 -12.68 -3.32 7.17
CA THR A 223 -13.87 -3.98 7.68
C THR A 223 -14.10 -3.54 9.11
N VAL A 224 -15.32 -3.09 9.41
CA VAL A 224 -15.77 -2.83 10.78
C VAL A 224 -16.84 -3.86 11.08
N ASP A 225 -16.54 -4.75 12.03
CA ASP A 225 -17.42 -5.83 12.45
C ASP A 225 -17.34 -5.98 13.98
N GLY A 226 -18.33 -6.63 14.57
CA GLY A 226 -18.46 -6.81 16.01
C GLY A 226 -19.90 -6.65 16.49
N ASN A 227 -20.20 -7.26 17.63
CA ASN A 227 -21.49 -7.10 18.29
C ASN A 227 -21.41 -5.96 19.33
N THR A 228 -22.47 -5.16 19.42
CA THR A 228 -22.67 -4.16 20.50
C THR A 228 -22.94 -4.80 21.84
#